data_AF-I2ABP3-F1
#
_entry.id   AF-I2ABP3-F1
#
_cell.length_a   1.000
_cell.length_b   1.000
_cell.length_c   1.000
_cell.angle_alpha   90.00
_cell.angle_beta   90.00
_cell.angle_gamma   90.00
#
_symmetry.space_group_name_H-M   'P 1'
#
loop_
_entity.id
_entity.type
_entity.pdbx_description
1 polymer ?
#
loop_
_entity_poly.entity_id
_entity_poly.type
_entity_poly.pdbx_seq_one_letter_code
_entity_poly.pdbx_strand_id
1 'polypeptide(L)'
;MSETLDPVAMELDQRQLAEQLLAQAKEQGVELVGPNGLLNQLTKNVLETALDAEMVEHLGYDKHDPPGGAAATPATVVGPRRCSPRSVLSRSRSPATPTAASIHRSSRSGSVA
;
A
#
# COMPACT_ATOMS: atom_id res chain seq x y z
N MET A 1 -25.28 0.30 28.99
CA MET A 1 -25.30 1.77 29.04
C MET A 1 -26.02 2.22 27.78
N SER A 2 -27.32 2.46 27.88
CA SER A 2 -28.11 2.96 26.75
C SER A 2 -28.04 4.48 26.83
N GLU A 3 -27.03 5.07 26.17
CA GLU A 3 -27.03 6.50 25.94
C GLU A 3 -28.24 6.83 25.07
N THR A 4 -29.22 7.50 25.66
CA THR A 4 -30.28 8.16 24.94
C THR A 4 -29.62 9.22 24.08
N LEU A 5 -29.62 9.00 22.76
CA LEU A 5 -29.24 10.01 21.79
C LEU A 5 -30.24 11.16 21.88
N ASP A 6 -29.98 12.09 22.79
CA ASP A 6 -30.54 13.43 22.71
C ASP A 6 -30.21 13.94 21.30
N PRO A 7 -31.19 14.47 20.54
CA PRO A 7 -30.90 14.99 19.23
C PRO A 7 -29.91 16.13 19.44
N VAL A 8 -28.65 15.91 19.03
CA VAL A 8 -27.68 16.97 18.79
C VAL A 8 -28.16 17.72 17.54
N ALA A 9 -29.35 18.31 17.63
CA ALA A 9 -29.86 19.27 16.70
C ALA A 9 -29.11 20.57 17.03
N MET A 10 -27.90 20.69 16.50
CA MET A 10 -27.55 21.97 15.92
C MET A 10 -28.77 22.36 15.06
N GLU A 11 -29.49 23.44 15.42
CA GLU A 11 -30.67 23.90 14.68
C GLU A 11 -30.23 24.35 13.28
N LEU A 12 -29.96 23.39 12.41
CA LEU A 12 -29.90 23.60 10.98
C LEU A 12 -31.34 23.61 10.53
N ASP A 13 -31.79 24.73 9.97
CA ASP A 13 -33.02 24.76 9.21
C ASP A 13 -32.83 23.86 7.98
N GLN A 14 -33.22 22.59 8.13
CA GLN A 14 -33.05 21.55 7.12
C GLN A 14 -33.65 21.96 5.78
N ARG A 15 -34.70 22.78 5.81
CA ARG A 15 -35.34 23.28 4.60
C ARG A 15 -34.46 24.29 3.88
N GLN A 16 -33.90 25.26 4.59
CA GLN A 16 -32.98 26.24 4.00
C GLN A 16 -31.75 25.56 3.40
N LEU A 17 -31.18 24.57 4.09
CA LEU A 17 -30.05 23.81 3.57
C LEU A 17 -30.43 23.02 2.31
N ALA A 18 -31.58 22.36 2.29
CA ALA A 18 -32.05 21.63 1.13
C ALA A 18 -32.27 22.56 -0.09
N GLU A 19 -32.82 23.75 0.14
CA GLU A 19 -33.01 24.77 -0.91
C GLU A 19 -31.67 25.24 -1.50
N GLN A 20 -30.65 25.46 -0.65
CA GLN A 20 -29.30 25.84 -1.09
C GLN A 20 -28.63 24.74 -1.92
N LEU A 21 -28.67 23.49 -1.44
CA LEU A 21 -28.09 22.35 -2.16
C LEU A 21 -28.77 22.12 -3.51
N LEU A 22 -30.10 22.28 -3.56
CA LEU A 22 -30.84 22.16 -4.82
C LEU A 22 -30.49 23.29 -5.80
N ALA A 23 -30.31 24.52 -5.32
CA ALA A 23 -29.87 25.65 -6.15
C ALA A 23 -28.49 25.40 -6.75
N GLN A 24 -27.53 24.93 -5.94
CA GLN A 24 -26.18 24.59 -6.40
C GLN A 24 -26.17 23.46 -7.42
N ALA A 25 -26.95 22.39 -7.20
CA ALA A 25 -27.04 21.29 -8.15
C ALA A 25 -27.61 21.74 -9.50
N LYS A 26 -28.62 22.63 -9.50
CA LYS A 26 -29.16 23.22 -10.73
C LYS A 26 -28.14 24.08 -11.46
N GLU A 27 -27.39 24.91 -10.74
CA GLU A 27 -26.34 25.76 -11.31
C GLU A 27 -25.23 24.92 -11.97
N GLN A 28 -24.86 23.80 -11.32
CA GLN A 28 -23.83 22.88 -11.80
C GLN A 28 -24.33 21.88 -12.84
N GLY A 29 -25.64 21.84 -13.12
CA GLY A 29 -26.25 20.86 -14.03
C GLY A 29 -26.18 19.42 -13.53
N VAL A 30 -26.08 19.22 -12.21
CA VAL A 30 -26.03 17.89 -11.59
C VAL A 30 -27.45 17.38 -11.38
N GLU A 31 -27.70 16.13 -11.75
CA GLU A 31 -28.98 15.47 -11.51
C GLU A 31 -29.26 15.35 -10.00
N LEU A 32 -30.51 15.55 -9.60
CA LEU A 32 -30.88 15.41 -8.18
C LEU A 32 -30.73 13.95 -7.71
N VAL A 33 -31.12 13.00 -8.57
CA VAL A 33 -31.13 11.56 -8.33
C VAL A 33 -30.41 10.88 -9.49
N GLY A 34 -29.67 9.81 -9.20
CA GLY A 34 -28.92 9.05 -10.19
C GLY A 34 -27.58 8.57 -9.61
N PRO A 35 -26.82 7.72 -10.32
CA PRO A 35 -25.52 7.21 -9.84
C PRO A 35 -24.53 8.32 -9.50
N ASN A 36 -24.56 9.42 -10.25
CA ASN A 36 -23.75 10.61 -10.00
C ASN A 36 -24.58 11.80 -9.49
N GLY A 37 -25.81 11.56 -9.07
CA GLY A 37 -26.71 12.62 -8.60
C GLY A 37 -26.35 13.13 -7.21
N LEU A 38 -26.81 14.34 -6.90
CA LEU A 38 -26.54 15.05 -5.64
C LEU A 38 -26.82 14.17 -4.41
N LEU A 39 -28.00 13.56 -4.33
CA LEU A 39 -28.40 12.79 -3.16
C LEU A 39 -27.53 11.54 -2.96
N ASN A 40 -27.10 10.90 -4.05
CA ASN A 40 -26.24 9.72 -3.97
C ASN A 40 -24.83 10.10 -3.48
N GLN A 41 -24.27 11.19 -4.01
CA GLN A 41 -22.98 11.71 -3.55
C GLN A 41 -23.03 12.15 -2.09
N LEU A 42 -24.10 12.84 -1.67
CA LEU A 42 -24.27 13.26 -0.27
C LEU A 42 -24.30 12.04 0.65
N THR A 43 -25.08 11.01 0.31
CA THR A 43 -25.18 9.78 1.09
C THR A 43 -23.82 9.09 1.21
N LYS A 44 -23.11 8.96 0.08
CA LYS A 44 -21.74 8.42 0.06
C LYS A 44 -20.82 9.19 1.00
N ASN A 45 -20.79 10.52 0.90
CA ASN A 45 -19.90 11.36 1.70
C ASN A 45 -20.20 11.24 3.20
N VAL A 46 -21.47 11.18 3.59
CA VAL A 46 -21.87 10.99 4.99
C VAL A 46 -21.37 9.65 5.51
N LEU A 47 -21.53 8.57 4.75
CA LEU A 47 -21.05 7.24 5.12
C LEU A 47 -19.52 7.18 5.21
N GLU A 48 -18.80 7.71 4.21
CA GLU A 48 -17.34 7.75 4.22
C GLU A 48 -16.81 8.57 5.40
N THR A 49 -17.42 9.71 5.70
CA THR A 49 -17.02 10.56 6.84
C THR A 49 -17.26 9.85 8.17
N ALA A 50 -18.39 9.15 8.32
CA ALA A 50 -18.68 8.38 9.52
C ALA A 50 -17.68 7.23 9.71
N LEU A 51 -17.34 6.52 8.65
CA LEU A 51 -16.36 5.43 8.67
C LEU A 51 -14.94 5.94 8.96
N ASP A 52 -14.55 7.08 8.37
CA ASP A 52 -13.25 7.69 8.66
C ASP A 52 -13.17 8.08 10.16
N ALA A 53 -14.23 8.67 10.73
CA ALA A 53 -14.28 9.00 12.16
C ALA A 53 -14.19 7.76 13.06
N GLU A 54 -14.91 6.68 12.73
CA GLU A 54 -14.82 5.39 13.43
C GLU A 54 -13.39 4.82 13.36
N MET A 55 -12.71 4.97 12.23
CA MET A 55 -11.34 4.49 12.08
C MET A 55 -10.34 5.25 12.92
N VAL A 56 -10.49 6.56 13.03
CA VAL A 56 -9.66 7.38 13.94
C VAL A 56 -9.89 6.96 15.39
N GLU A 57 -11.14 6.75 15.80
CA GLU A 57 -11.46 6.27 17.15
C GLU A 57 -10.85 4.89 17.42
N HIS A 58 -10.96 3.96 16.47
CA HIS A 58 -10.47 2.60 16.64
C HIS A 58 -8.93 2.50 16.64
N LEU A 59 -8.26 3.27 15.79
CA LEU A 59 -6.80 3.24 15.65
C LEU A 59 -6.09 4.16 16.66
N GLY A 60 -6.77 5.20 17.15
CA GLY A 60 -6.21 6.20 18.06
C GLY A 60 -5.27 7.20 17.36
N TYR A 61 -5.22 7.22 16.03
CA TYR A 61 -4.47 8.18 15.22
C TYR A 61 -5.18 8.45 13.90
N ASP A 62 -4.95 9.64 13.33
CA ASP A 62 -5.60 10.06 12.09
C ASP A 62 -4.94 9.45 10.85
N LYS A 63 -5.69 9.41 9.76
CA LYS A 63 -5.19 9.01 8.45
C LYS A 63 -4.07 9.96 8.05
N HIS A 64 -2.89 9.40 7.83
CA HIS A 64 -1.62 10.09 7.54
C HIS A 64 -0.85 10.66 8.74
N ASP A 65 -1.33 10.49 9.97
CA ASP A 65 -0.51 10.73 11.16
C ASP A 65 0.40 9.50 11.39
N PRO A 66 1.74 9.64 11.47
CA PRO A 66 2.59 8.52 11.84
C PRO A 66 2.16 8.00 13.23
N PRO A 67 1.89 6.70 13.38
CA PRO A 67 1.53 6.15 14.68
C PRO A 67 2.65 6.49 15.67
N GLY A 68 2.29 7.21 16.73
CA GLY A 68 3.24 7.81 17.65
C GLY A 68 4.33 6.83 18.08
N GLY A 69 5.57 7.12 17.67
CA GLY A 69 6.77 6.61 18.35
C GLY A 69 7.46 5.36 17.80
N ALA A 70 7.16 4.85 16.60
CA ALA A 70 8.00 3.82 15.97
C ALA A 70 8.57 4.31 14.63
N ALA A 71 9.90 4.32 14.55
CA ALA A 71 10.67 4.78 13.40
C ALA A 71 10.10 4.25 12.07
N ALA A 72 9.87 5.16 11.12
CA ALA A 72 9.44 4.83 9.77
C ALA A 72 10.32 3.70 9.19
N THR A 73 9.69 2.58 8.84
CA THR A 73 10.37 1.52 8.09
C THR A 73 10.40 1.91 6.61
N PRO A 74 11.40 1.46 5.82
CA PRO A 74 11.58 1.87 4.42
C PRO A 74 10.43 1.48 3.49
N ALA A 75 9.39 0.79 3.98
CA ALA A 75 8.20 0.42 3.24
C ALA A 75 7.25 1.61 2.99
N THR A 76 7.33 2.70 3.76
CA THR A 76 6.38 3.83 3.68
C THR A 76 6.93 5.04 2.89
N VAL A 77 8.17 4.97 2.37
CA VAL A 77 8.73 6.04 1.53
C VAL A 77 8.17 5.94 0.10
N VAL A 78 7.28 6.86 -0.29
CA VAL A 78 6.98 7.16 -1.69
C VAL A 78 7.98 8.20 -2.18
N GLY A 79 9.14 7.72 -2.62
CA GLY A 79 10.19 8.51 -3.28
C GLY A 79 10.84 7.69 -4.39
N PRO A 80 11.44 8.31 -5.42
CA PRO A 80 12.02 7.57 -6.53
C PRO A 80 13.16 6.68 -6.00
N ARG A 81 12.97 5.36 -6.11
CA ARG A 81 14.00 4.37 -5.76
C ARG A 81 15.24 4.66 -6.60
N ARG A 82 16.33 5.14 -5.98
CA ARG A 82 17.64 5.17 -6.64
C ARG A 82 18.12 3.73 -6.80
N CYS A 83 17.87 3.16 -7.98
CA CYS A 83 18.57 1.95 -8.41
C CYS A 83 20.05 2.29 -8.54
N SER A 84 20.85 1.95 -7.54
CA SER A 84 22.30 1.92 -7.71
C SER A 84 22.62 0.76 -8.65
N PRO A 85 23.36 0.97 -9.76
CA PRO A 85 23.70 -0.12 -10.66
C PRO A 85 24.62 -1.08 -9.89
N ARG A 86 24.24 -2.35 -9.91
CA ARG A 86 24.97 -3.47 -9.31
C ARG A 86 26.33 -3.57 -10.02
N SER A 87 27.42 -3.22 -9.35
CA SER A 87 28.77 -3.37 -9.91
C SER A 87 29.07 -4.86 -10.10
N VAL A 88 29.04 -5.31 -11.35
CA VAL A 88 29.41 -6.66 -11.77
C VAL A 88 30.94 -6.76 -11.65
N LEU A 89 31.44 -7.47 -10.64
CA LEU A 89 32.87 -7.73 -10.52
C LEU A 89 33.28 -8.83 -11.51
N SER A 90 33.49 -8.45 -12.77
CA SER A 90 34.23 -9.24 -13.73
C SER A 90 35.71 -9.26 -13.33
N ARG A 91 36.26 -10.42 -12.99
CA ARG A 91 37.69 -10.68 -13.13
C ARG A 91 37.93 -12.11 -13.64
N SER A 92 38.06 -12.17 -14.95
CA SER A 92 38.69 -13.24 -15.71
C SER A 92 40.17 -13.38 -15.33
N ARG A 93 40.66 -14.62 -15.21
CA ARG A 93 42.03 -15.03 -15.56
C ARG A 93 42.11 -16.56 -15.57
N SER A 94 42.15 -17.13 -16.77
CA SER A 94 42.68 -18.49 -17.08
C SER A 94 44.16 -18.34 -17.47
N PRO A 95 44.90 -19.42 -17.82
CA PRO A 95 45.05 -20.75 -17.21
C PRO A 95 46.55 -21.06 -16.91
N ALA A 96 46.86 -22.19 -16.26
CA ALA A 96 48.21 -22.76 -16.29
C ALA A 96 48.13 -24.30 -16.34
N THR A 97 48.53 -24.87 -17.48
CA THR A 97 48.96 -26.28 -17.60
C THR A 97 50.43 -26.39 -17.18
N PRO A 98 50.84 -27.54 -16.63
CA PRO A 98 51.93 -28.26 -17.31
C PRO A 98 51.78 -29.79 -17.31
N THR A 99 52.01 -30.32 -18.52
CA THR A 99 52.94 -31.41 -18.91
C THR A 99 52.94 -32.76 -18.20
N ALA A 100 52.87 -33.78 -19.06
CA ALA A 100 52.81 -35.23 -18.84
C ALA A 100 54.15 -35.92 -18.55
N ALA A 101 54.09 -37.10 -17.90
CA ALA A 101 54.82 -38.35 -18.19
C ALA A 101 54.26 -39.47 -17.27
N SER A 102 53.64 -40.54 -17.80
CA SER A 102 54.22 -41.88 -18.11
C SER A 102 54.81 -42.62 -16.88
N ILE A 103 54.62 -43.91 -16.55
CA ILE A 103 54.23 -45.14 -17.29
C ILE A 103 54.05 -46.31 -16.28
N HIS A 104 53.24 -47.32 -16.64
CA HIS A 104 53.16 -48.76 -16.24
C HIS A 104 53.52 -49.28 -14.82
N ARG A 105 52.63 -50.12 -14.25
CA ARG A 105 52.82 -51.59 -14.24
C ARG A 105 51.57 -52.35 -13.75
N SER A 106 51.14 -53.32 -14.55
CA SER A 106 50.16 -54.35 -14.21
C SER A 106 50.88 -55.50 -13.51
N SER A 107 50.44 -55.89 -12.32
CA SER A 107 50.90 -57.09 -11.62
C SER A 107 49.83 -58.17 -11.73
N ARG A 108 50.08 -59.13 -12.62
CA ARG A 108 49.34 -60.39 -12.75
C ARG A 108 50.04 -61.44 -11.87
N SER A 109 49.34 -62.01 -10.90
CA SER A 109 49.85 -62.99 -9.93
C SER A 109 49.34 -64.40 -10.23
N GLY A 110 50.24 -65.40 -10.13
CA GLY A 110 49.99 -66.85 -10.00
C GLY A 110 50.03 -67.63 -11.34
N SER A 111 51.01 -68.50 -11.68
CA SER A 111 51.68 -69.65 -11.01
C SER A 111 50.86 -70.95 -11.07
N VAL A 112 51.10 -71.85 -12.04
CA VAL A 112 52.01 -73.04 -12.10
C VAL A 112 51.29 -74.36 -11.76
N ALA A 113 51.53 -75.36 -12.62
CA ALA A 113 51.35 -76.82 -12.53
C ALA A 113 49.93 -77.40 -12.65
#